data_AF-A0A2B4RFS3-F1
#
_entry.id   AF-A0A2B4RFS3-F1
#
_cell.length_a   1.000
_cell.length_b   1.000
_cell.length_c   1.000
_cell.angle_alpha   90.00
_cell.angle_beta   90.00
_cell.angle_gamma   90.00
#
_symmetry.space_group_name_H-M   'P 1'
#
loop_
_entity.id
_entity.type
_entity.pdbx_description
1 polymer ?
#
loop_
_entity_poly.entity_id
_entity_poly.type
_entity_poly.pdbx_seq_one_letter_code
_entity_poly.pdbx_strand_id
1 'polypeptide(L)'
;MILLVVNVKEMEKADDELFNRTENKRLNGDGETQSKARVGHHEQDFMEEEFDGDFWIKVNKKQIKGVSWNRAMDEVTVEKLIHTFKENGELDSEDPALLMLKKWPASQQYQENPDKLPGLEKLVNRLLEILLESALNSDNRYEMFRDKDDKAGKTLLHYAAELGFLCVTRTLVNKLPWLLTVETKAPKKKRALLPVDIALITENDEVAAYLIRMMWPDRALRLFSWNPGNKTNPQPFFVSLKSIIENPNMKKTVVAVLDQMVIPHWPHLPKRKERYESEEEKEAIEGAWSTITENPLNYQFCYHVLDADEGGRPPKINMSAGEQPAYNEYFNWRDKSCLHVIAKSYNMAQC
;
A
#
# COMPACT_ATOMS: atom_id res chain seq x y z
N MET A 1 17.23 -7.07 15.27
CA MET A 1 15.79 -6.88 14.97
C MET A 1 15.14 -6.26 16.19
N ILE A 2 15.16 -4.93 16.29
CA ILE A 2 14.59 -4.22 17.43
C ILE A 2 13.08 -4.39 17.38
N LEU A 3 12.56 -5.10 18.38
CA LEU A 3 11.16 -5.21 18.71
C LEU A 3 10.64 -3.84 19.14
N LEU A 4 9.87 -3.17 18.28
CA LEU A 4 8.95 -2.13 18.73
C LEU A 4 7.67 -2.80 19.22
N VAL A 5 7.69 -3.21 20.49
CA VAL A 5 6.46 -3.43 21.27
C VAL A 5 5.94 -2.04 21.65
N VAL A 6 5.15 -1.44 20.77
CA VAL A 6 4.34 -0.26 21.12
C VAL A 6 3.01 -0.79 21.68
N ASN A 7 2.69 -0.27 22.86
CA ASN A 7 1.66 -0.75 23.77
C ASN A 7 0.25 -0.55 23.18
N VAL A 8 -0.29 -1.58 22.53
CA VAL A 8 -1.63 -1.63 21.89
C VAL A 8 -2.77 -1.22 22.85
N LYS A 9 -2.57 -1.37 24.16
CA LYS A 9 -3.59 -1.04 25.18
C LYS A 9 -3.83 0.46 25.41
N GLU A 10 -2.92 1.35 24.98
CA GLU A 10 -3.12 2.80 25.15
C GLU A 10 -3.87 3.44 23.97
N MET A 11 -3.89 2.81 22.80
CA MET A 11 -4.69 3.27 21.65
C MET A 11 -6.18 2.92 21.78
N GLU A 12 -6.52 1.74 22.31
CA GLU A 12 -7.93 1.33 22.49
C GLU A 12 -8.69 2.26 23.46
N LYS A 13 -8.01 2.81 24.49
CA LYS A 13 -8.64 3.72 25.46
C LYS A 13 -8.92 5.13 24.91
N ALA A 14 -8.16 5.58 23.92
CA ALA A 14 -8.34 6.91 23.34
C ALA A 14 -9.52 6.97 22.35
N ASP A 15 -9.84 5.85 21.70
CA ASP A 15 -10.95 5.75 20.74
C ASP A 15 -12.33 5.70 21.42
N ASP A 16 -12.43 5.10 22.61
CA ASP A 16 -13.70 5.01 23.38
C ASP A 16 -14.13 6.37 24.00
N GLU A 17 -13.18 7.24 24.38
CA GLU A 17 -13.50 8.55 24.95
C GLU A 17 -13.93 9.59 23.90
N LEU A 18 -13.42 9.48 22.66
CA LEU A 18 -13.77 10.39 21.58
C LEU A 18 -15.18 10.12 21.02
N PHE A 19 -15.61 8.85 21.03
CA PHE A 19 -16.93 8.44 20.53
C PHE A 19 -18.07 8.92 21.45
N ASN A 20 -17.91 8.77 22.77
CA ASN A 20 -18.90 9.21 23.77
C ASN A 20 -19.16 10.73 23.77
N ARG A 21 -18.18 11.55 23.33
CA ARG A 21 -18.35 13.01 23.20
C ARG A 21 -19.15 13.42 21.97
N THR A 22 -19.23 12.56 20.96
CA THR A 22 -19.88 12.88 19.68
C THR A 22 -21.38 12.53 19.70
N GLU A 23 -21.76 11.53 20.51
CA GLU A 23 -23.15 11.07 20.65
C GLU A 23 -24.02 12.07 21.44
N ASN A 24 -23.47 12.71 22.47
CA ASN A 24 -24.19 13.74 23.26
C ASN A 24 -24.54 15.03 22.49
N LYS A 25 -23.97 15.23 21.29
CA LYS A 25 -24.32 16.36 20.41
C LYS A 25 -25.45 16.07 19.43
N ARG A 26 -25.81 14.80 19.21
CA ARG A 26 -26.86 14.40 18.24
C ARG A 26 -28.26 14.27 18.84
N LEU A 27 -28.41 14.33 20.15
CA LEU A 27 -29.71 14.18 20.83
C LEU A 27 -30.49 15.50 21.04
N ASN A 28 -30.00 16.66 20.56
CA ASN A 28 -30.63 17.96 20.83
C ASN A 28 -30.88 18.81 19.56
N GLY A 29 -31.55 18.26 18.56
CA GLY A 29 -31.88 19.05 17.36
C GLY A 29 -32.95 18.43 16.48
N ASP A 30 -34.19 18.35 16.97
CA ASP A 30 -35.38 18.17 16.13
C ASP A 30 -35.76 19.49 15.45
N GLY A 31 -36.18 19.44 14.19
CA GLY A 31 -36.89 20.56 13.58
C GLY A 31 -36.97 20.62 12.05
N GLU A 32 -38.01 19.96 11.51
CA GLU A 32 -38.80 20.35 10.33
C GLU A 32 -38.42 19.90 8.91
N THR A 33 -39.38 19.15 8.36
CA THR A 33 -39.61 18.65 7.01
C THR A 33 -40.11 19.75 6.06
N GLN A 34 -39.70 19.74 4.79
CA GLN A 34 -40.66 19.79 3.67
C GLN A 34 -40.06 19.48 2.30
N SER A 35 -40.92 18.89 1.48
CA SER A 35 -40.74 18.13 0.26
C SER A 35 -40.68 18.98 -1.02
N LYS A 36 -40.00 18.46 -2.06
CA LYS A 36 -40.39 18.65 -3.48
C LYS A 36 -39.78 17.57 -4.36
N ALA A 37 -40.59 17.06 -5.29
CA ALA A 37 -40.35 15.85 -6.06
C ALA A 37 -39.94 16.13 -7.52
N ARG A 38 -39.22 15.14 -8.09
CA ARG A 38 -38.95 14.81 -9.52
C ARG A 38 -37.86 15.69 -10.17
N VAL A 39 -36.82 15.19 -10.86
CA VAL A 39 -36.70 14.06 -11.79
C VAL A 39 -35.23 13.57 -11.84
N GLY A 40 -35.01 12.25 -11.82
CA GLY A 40 -33.94 11.57 -12.58
C GLY A 40 -32.48 11.78 -12.16
N HIS A 41 -32.05 11.14 -11.08
CA HIS A 41 -30.68 10.66 -10.89
C HIS A 41 -30.73 9.40 -10.02
N HIS A 42 -30.64 8.22 -10.62
CA HIS A 42 -30.28 6.98 -9.91
C HIS A 42 -28.76 6.99 -9.67
N GLU A 43 -28.31 7.90 -8.82
CA GLU A 43 -27.12 7.67 -8.01
C GLU A 43 -27.62 7.65 -6.57
N GLN A 44 -28.32 6.56 -6.24
CA GLN A 44 -28.73 6.29 -4.86
C GLN A 44 -27.47 6.23 -4.00
N ASP A 45 -27.46 6.99 -2.92
CA ASP A 45 -26.49 6.86 -1.84
C ASP A 45 -26.48 5.40 -1.38
N PHE A 46 -25.44 4.66 -1.78
CA PHE A 46 -25.28 3.22 -1.50
C PHE A 46 -25.42 2.87 0.00
N MET A 47 -25.17 3.85 0.89
CA MET A 47 -25.23 3.69 2.34
C MET A 47 -26.63 3.88 2.94
N GLU A 48 -27.57 4.56 2.26
CA GLU A 48 -28.88 4.91 2.84
C GLU A 48 -29.93 3.79 2.67
N GLU A 49 -29.81 2.95 1.64
CA GLU A 49 -30.68 1.77 1.44
C GLU A 49 -30.21 0.53 2.23
N GLU A 50 -29.16 0.66 3.05
CA GLU A 50 -28.33 -0.47 3.47
C GLU A 50 -28.84 -1.23 4.71
N PHE A 51 -29.64 -0.59 5.58
CA PHE A 51 -29.97 -1.07 6.94
C PHE A 51 -31.45 -1.36 7.21
N ASP A 52 -32.05 -2.22 6.39
CA ASP A 52 -33.44 -2.69 6.59
C ASP A 52 -33.62 -3.56 7.85
N GLY A 53 -34.86 -3.97 8.14
CA GLY A 53 -35.17 -4.81 9.30
C GLY A 53 -34.46 -6.17 9.28
N ASP A 54 -34.26 -6.74 8.10
CA ASP A 54 -33.59 -8.03 7.92
C ASP A 54 -32.08 -7.91 8.21
N PHE A 55 -31.46 -6.79 7.84
CA PHE A 55 -30.09 -6.46 8.22
C PHE A 55 -29.92 -6.50 9.74
N TRP A 56 -30.76 -5.76 10.49
CA TRP A 56 -30.66 -5.70 11.94
C TRP A 56 -30.95 -7.05 12.63
N ILE A 57 -31.85 -7.86 12.07
CA ILE A 57 -32.07 -9.23 12.55
C ILE A 57 -30.81 -10.09 12.40
N LYS A 58 -30.09 -9.99 11.26
CA LYS A 58 -28.83 -10.72 11.03
C LYS A 58 -27.70 -10.22 11.95
N VAL A 59 -27.57 -8.90 12.12
CA VAL A 59 -26.57 -8.31 13.03
C VAL A 59 -26.81 -8.77 14.46
N ASN A 60 -28.05 -8.70 14.94
CA ASN A 60 -28.41 -9.15 16.29
C ASN A 60 -28.09 -10.64 16.51
N LYS A 61 -28.35 -11.49 15.50
CA LYS A 61 -27.98 -12.92 15.56
C LYS A 61 -26.47 -13.15 15.71
N LYS A 62 -25.63 -12.34 15.08
CA LYS A 62 -24.16 -12.41 15.25
C LYS A 62 -23.72 -11.84 16.60
N GLN A 63 -24.35 -10.76 17.04
CA GLN A 63 -24.05 -10.14 18.34
C GLN A 63 -24.32 -11.09 19.51
N ILE A 64 -25.44 -11.83 19.46
CA ILE A 64 -25.78 -12.85 20.48
C ILE A 64 -24.72 -13.96 20.55
N LYS A 65 -23.98 -14.20 19.45
CA LYS A 65 -22.87 -15.17 19.40
C LYS A 65 -21.54 -14.61 19.93
N GLY A 66 -21.54 -13.39 20.48
CA GLY A 66 -20.37 -12.76 21.09
C GLY A 66 -19.55 -11.86 20.16
N VAL A 67 -20.03 -11.55 18.96
CA VAL A 67 -19.38 -10.60 18.05
C VAL A 67 -19.74 -9.17 18.45
N SER A 68 -18.79 -8.23 18.41
CA SER A 68 -19.10 -6.81 18.69
C SER A 68 -20.07 -6.24 17.66
N TRP A 69 -20.86 -5.24 18.02
CA TRP A 69 -21.85 -4.62 17.13
C TRP A 69 -21.22 -4.17 15.80
N ASN A 70 -20.10 -3.44 15.86
CA ASN A 70 -19.41 -2.96 14.66
C ASN A 70 -18.95 -4.10 13.76
N ARG A 71 -18.34 -5.14 14.33
CA ARG A 71 -17.88 -6.30 13.54
C ARG A 71 -19.07 -7.08 12.96
N ALA A 72 -20.16 -7.22 13.72
CA ALA A 72 -21.37 -7.89 13.25
C ALA A 72 -22.01 -7.13 12.08
N MET A 73 -22.03 -5.79 12.13
CA MET A 73 -22.47 -4.95 11.02
C MET A 73 -21.57 -5.15 9.79
N ASP A 74 -20.26 -5.02 9.96
CA ASP A 74 -19.29 -5.19 8.86
C ASP A 74 -19.42 -6.58 8.19
N GLU A 75 -19.59 -7.65 8.98
CA GLU A 75 -19.78 -9.00 8.45
C GLU A 75 -21.09 -9.17 7.68
N VAL A 76 -22.21 -8.62 8.18
CA VAL A 76 -23.50 -8.69 7.48
C VAL A 76 -23.46 -7.87 6.20
N THR A 77 -22.79 -6.72 6.20
CA THR A 77 -22.55 -5.90 5.00
C THR A 77 -21.77 -6.68 3.95
N VAL A 78 -20.69 -7.36 4.33
CA VAL A 78 -19.92 -8.20 3.38
C VAL A 78 -20.75 -9.39 2.88
N GLU A 79 -21.52 -10.05 3.76
CA GLU A 79 -22.43 -11.12 3.33
C GLU A 79 -23.45 -10.63 2.29
N LYS A 80 -24.01 -9.43 2.50
CA LYS A 80 -24.95 -8.79 1.55
C LYS A 80 -24.25 -8.49 0.23
N LEU A 81 -23.06 -7.90 0.24
CA LEU A 81 -22.26 -7.62 -0.96
C LEU A 81 -21.95 -8.90 -1.75
N ILE A 82 -21.54 -9.97 -1.07
CA ILE A 82 -21.28 -11.27 -1.71
C ILE A 82 -22.56 -11.85 -2.31
N HIS A 83 -23.69 -11.73 -1.61
CA HIS A 83 -24.97 -12.21 -2.09
C HIS A 83 -25.42 -11.46 -3.35
N THR A 84 -25.37 -10.12 -3.32
CA THR A 84 -25.70 -9.27 -4.47
C THR A 84 -24.80 -9.59 -5.66
N PHE A 85 -23.49 -9.81 -5.44
CA PHE A 85 -22.57 -10.24 -6.49
C PHE A 85 -22.97 -11.62 -7.06
N LYS A 86 -23.39 -12.58 -6.23
CA LYS A 86 -23.81 -13.90 -6.71
C LYS A 86 -25.14 -13.89 -7.46
N GLU A 87 -26.05 -13.01 -7.09
CA GLU A 87 -27.37 -12.90 -7.72
C GLU A 87 -27.33 -12.10 -9.02
N ASN A 88 -26.53 -11.04 -9.07
CA ASN A 88 -26.53 -10.06 -10.16
C ASN A 88 -25.25 -10.09 -11.02
N GLY A 89 -24.12 -10.58 -10.49
CA GLY A 89 -22.79 -10.30 -11.01
C GLY A 89 -22.09 -11.49 -11.69
N GLU A 90 -22.04 -11.45 -13.02
CA GLU A 90 -21.05 -12.20 -13.81
C GLU A 90 -19.87 -11.30 -14.29
N LEU A 91 -19.93 -9.99 -14.01
CA LEU A 91 -18.94 -8.99 -14.46
C LEU A 91 -17.99 -8.58 -13.34
N ASP A 92 -16.71 -8.39 -13.66
CA ASP A 92 -15.70 -8.06 -12.66
C ASP A 92 -15.95 -6.69 -12.01
N SER A 93 -16.46 -5.67 -12.73
CA SER A 93 -16.80 -4.37 -12.11
C SER A 93 -17.91 -4.41 -11.06
N GLU A 94 -18.59 -5.53 -10.88
CA GLU A 94 -19.57 -5.77 -9.81
C GLU A 94 -18.99 -6.56 -8.64
N ASP A 95 -17.73 -7.01 -8.74
CA ASP A 95 -16.97 -7.61 -7.64
C ASP A 95 -17.01 -6.69 -6.41
N PRO A 96 -17.34 -7.22 -5.21
CA PRO A 96 -17.38 -6.42 -3.98
C PRO A 96 -16.11 -5.59 -3.72
N ALA A 97 -14.92 -6.14 -4.00
CA ALA A 97 -13.66 -5.43 -3.83
C ALA A 97 -13.52 -4.26 -4.82
N LEU A 98 -13.98 -4.43 -6.07
CA LEU A 98 -13.99 -3.34 -7.05
C LEU A 98 -15.08 -2.31 -6.76
N LEU A 99 -16.23 -2.71 -6.22
CA LEU A 99 -17.21 -1.74 -5.72
C LEU A 99 -16.57 -0.81 -4.68
N MET A 100 -15.89 -1.41 -3.69
CA MET A 100 -15.24 -0.68 -2.59
C MET A 100 -14.06 0.20 -3.03
N LEU A 101 -13.24 -0.26 -3.98
CA LEU A 101 -12.00 0.42 -4.38
C LEU A 101 -12.10 1.23 -5.67
N LYS A 102 -13.19 1.12 -6.42
CA LYS A 102 -13.38 1.83 -7.70
C LYS A 102 -14.67 2.63 -7.72
N LYS A 103 -15.82 2.03 -7.36
CA LYS A 103 -17.11 2.72 -7.47
C LYS A 103 -17.38 3.65 -6.29
N TRP A 104 -17.18 3.20 -5.04
CA TRP A 104 -17.45 4.04 -3.87
C TRP A 104 -16.61 5.32 -3.86
N PRO A 105 -15.27 5.29 -4.04
CA PRO A 105 -14.47 6.51 -4.04
C PRO A 105 -14.79 7.44 -5.22
N ALA A 106 -15.34 6.89 -6.31
CA ALA A 106 -15.76 7.64 -7.48
C ALA A 106 -17.19 8.22 -7.36
N SER A 107 -17.93 7.93 -6.28
CA SER A 107 -19.27 8.52 -6.09
C SER A 107 -19.20 10.00 -5.75
N GLN A 108 -20.25 10.75 -6.13
CA GLN A 108 -20.30 12.21 -6.02
C GLN A 108 -19.96 12.72 -4.60
N GLN A 109 -20.45 12.02 -3.56
CA GLN A 109 -20.22 12.39 -2.16
C GLN A 109 -18.74 12.43 -1.72
N TYR A 110 -17.86 11.68 -2.37
CA TYR A 110 -16.42 11.68 -2.07
C TYR A 110 -15.62 12.50 -3.08
N GLN A 111 -16.08 12.59 -4.33
CA GLN A 111 -15.46 13.47 -5.32
C GLN A 111 -15.60 14.95 -4.93
N GLU A 112 -16.76 15.35 -4.42
CA GLU A 112 -17.02 16.74 -4.01
C GLU A 112 -16.47 17.06 -2.61
N ASN A 113 -16.16 16.05 -1.80
CA ASN A 113 -15.68 16.20 -0.44
C ASN A 113 -14.56 15.21 -0.09
N PRO A 114 -13.31 15.51 -0.49
CA PRO A 114 -12.17 14.62 -0.27
C PRO A 114 -11.84 14.42 1.22
N ASP A 115 -12.29 15.29 2.13
CA ASP A 115 -12.08 15.15 3.58
C ASP A 115 -12.78 13.91 4.16
N LYS A 116 -13.74 13.33 3.43
CA LYS A 116 -14.41 12.08 3.80
C LYS A 116 -13.64 10.82 3.40
N LEU A 117 -12.63 10.93 2.52
CA LEU A 117 -11.86 9.77 2.04
C LEU A 117 -11.18 8.97 3.16
N PRO A 118 -10.60 9.57 4.22
CA PRO A 118 -10.03 8.80 5.33
C PRO A 118 -11.08 7.94 6.07
N GLY A 119 -12.32 8.42 6.17
CA GLY A 119 -13.43 7.65 6.74
C GLY A 119 -13.82 6.47 5.86
N LEU A 120 -13.89 6.71 4.55
CA LEU A 120 -14.14 5.68 3.54
C LEU A 120 -13.04 4.61 3.55
N GLU A 121 -11.78 5.01 3.61
CA GLU A 121 -10.65 4.10 3.67
C GLU A 121 -10.76 3.13 4.86
N LYS A 122 -11.08 3.64 6.06
CA LYS A 122 -11.27 2.80 7.25
C LYS A 122 -12.40 1.80 7.06
N LEU A 123 -13.52 2.23 6.49
CA LEU A 123 -14.66 1.35 6.19
C LEU A 123 -14.24 0.26 5.19
N VAL A 124 -13.67 0.66 4.06
CA VAL A 124 -13.19 -0.24 3.00
C VAL A 124 -12.19 -1.24 3.57
N ASN A 125 -11.25 -0.81 4.42
CA ASN A 125 -10.26 -1.71 5.01
C ASN A 125 -10.91 -2.82 5.86
N ARG A 126 -11.86 -2.47 6.73
CA ARG A 126 -12.57 -3.45 7.59
C ARG A 126 -13.37 -4.45 6.76
N LEU A 127 -14.11 -3.97 5.77
CA LEU A 127 -14.94 -4.82 4.91
C LEU A 127 -14.07 -5.69 4.00
N LEU A 128 -13.00 -5.14 3.42
CA LEU A 128 -12.08 -5.88 2.57
C LEU A 128 -11.36 -6.98 3.34
N GLU A 129 -10.96 -6.73 4.60
CA GLU A 129 -10.35 -7.75 5.45
C GLU A 129 -11.27 -8.96 5.66
N ILE A 130 -12.55 -8.73 5.93
CA ILE A 130 -13.57 -9.78 6.05
C ILE A 130 -13.78 -10.49 4.69
N LEU A 131 -13.85 -9.72 3.60
CA LEU A 131 -14.05 -10.25 2.25
C LEU A 131 -12.92 -11.20 1.84
N LEU A 132 -11.66 -10.83 2.12
CA LEU A 132 -10.48 -11.64 1.82
C LEU A 132 -10.44 -12.95 2.62
N GLU A 133 -11.09 -13.00 3.78
CA GLU A 133 -11.24 -14.20 4.63
C GLU A 133 -12.51 -15.00 4.31
N SER A 134 -13.39 -14.46 3.47
CA SER A 134 -14.68 -15.07 3.16
C SER A 134 -14.55 -16.22 2.17
N ALA A 135 -15.62 -17.01 2.08
CA ALA A 135 -15.74 -18.08 1.07
C ALA A 135 -15.65 -17.58 -0.38
N LEU A 136 -15.83 -16.27 -0.64
CA LEU A 136 -15.65 -15.72 -1.99
C LEU A 136 -14.19 -15.83 -2.46
N ASN A 137 -13.23 -15.80 -1.53
CA ASN A 137 -11.79 -15.88 -1.80
C ASN A 137 -11.19 -17.26 -1.47
N SER A 138 -12.01 -18.31 -1.34
CA SER A 138 -11.53 -19.65 -0.91
C SER A 138 -10.53 -20.30 -1.86
N ASP A 139 -10.50 -19.88 -3.12
CA ASP A 139 -9.57 -20.30 -4.17
C ASP A 139 -8.44 -19.29 -4.41
N ASN A 140 -8.24 -18.35 -3.47
CA ASN A 140 -7.32 -17.23 -3.59
C ASN A 140 -7.57 -16.36 -4.83
N ARG A 141 -8.85 -16.20 -5.24
CA ARG A 141 -9.23 -15.37 -6.42
C ARG A 141 -8.46 -14.05 -6.49
N TYR A 142 -8.27 -13.39 -5.34
CA TYR A 142 -7.72 -12.05 -5.26
C TYR A 142 -6.20 -11.98 -5.41
N GLU A 143 -5.47 -13.10 -5.36
CA GLU A 143 -4.02 -13.12 -5.59
C GLU A 143 -3.64 -12.73 -7.03
N MET A 144 -4.44 -13.17 -8.00
CA MET A 144 -4.23 -12.89 -9.43
C MET A 144 -5.32 -12.03 -10.05
N PHE A 145 -6.23 -11.51 -9.22
CA PHE A 145 -7.37 -10.73 -9.67
C PHE A 145 -6.94 -9.45 -10.37
N ARG A 146 -7.57 -9.20 -11.53
CA ARG A 146 -7.40 -8.00 -12.34
C ARG A 146 -8.77 -7.54 -12.79
N ASP A 147 -8.98 -6.24 -12.74
CA ASP A 147 -10.18 -5.63 -13.32
C ASP A 147 -10.14 -5.80 -14.85
N LYS A 148 -11.05 -6.61 -15.41
CA LYS A 148 -11.16 -6.79 -16.87
C LYS A 148 -11.82 -5.60 -17.57
N ASP A 149 -12.59 -4.79 -16.84
CA ASP A 149 -13.23 -3.59 -17.37
C ASP A 149 -12.25 -2.40 -17.44
N ASP A 150 -11.16 -2.48 -16.67
CA ASP A 150 -10.03 -1.57 -16.79
C ASP A 150 -9.10 -1.98 -17.94
N LYS A 151 -8.88 -1.06 -18.89
CA LYS A 151 -8.01 -1.29 -20.05
C LYS A 151 -6.55 -1.54 -19.66
N ALA A 152 -6.12 -1.03 -18.51
CA ALA A 152 -4.79 -1.27 -17.96
C ALA A 152 -4.73 -2.54 -17.10
N GLY A 153 -5.82 -3.28 -16.91
CA GLY A 153 -5.85 -4.49 -16.10
C GLY A 153 -5.31 -4.29 -14.69
N LYS A 154 -5.67 -3.16 -14.05
CA LYS A 154 -5.31 -2.82 -12.67
C LYS A 154 -5.75 -3.93 -11.70
N THR A 155 -4.93 -4.14 -10.67
CA THR A 155 -5.28 -5.01 -9.52
C THR A 155 -5.85 -4.16 -8.38
N LEU A 156 -6.35 -4.80 -7.33
CA LEU A 156 -6.82 -4.10 -6.12
C LEU A 156 -5.73 -3.19 -5.51
N LEU A 157 -4.46 -3.64 -5.52
CA LEU A 157 -3.36 -2.86 -4.99
C LEU A 157 -3.04 -1.61 -5.84
N HIS A 158 -3.27 -1.66 -7.16
CA HIS A 158 -3.13 -0.48 -8.01
C HIS A 158 -4.18 0.59 -7.66
N TYR A 159 -5.43 0.18 -7.40
CA TYR A 159 -6.48 1.11 -6.96
C TYR A 159 -6.18 1.70 -5.59
N ALA A 160 -5.79 0.88 -4.61
CA ALA A 160 -5.42 1.37 -3.30
C ALA A 160 -4.22 2.35 -3.35
N ALA A 161 -3.26 2.08 -4.24
CA ALA A 161 -2.10 2.96 -4.48
C ALA A 161 -2.48 4.29 -5.14
N GLU A 162 -3.41 4.27 -6.09
CA GLU A 162 -3.92 5.48 -6.76
C GLU A 162 -4.74 6.37 -5.82
N LEU A 163 -5.53 5.76 -4.94
CA LEU A 163 -6.38 6.47 -3.98
C LEU A 163 -5.63 6.99 -2.74
N GLY A 164 -4.40 6.55 -2.52
CA GLY A 164 -3.65 6.90 -1.32
C GLY A 164 -4.14 6.17 -0.06
N PHE A 165 -4.86 5.06 -0.21
CA PHE A 165 -5.42 4.28 0.90
C PHE A 165 -4.33 3.39 1.55
N LEU A 166 -3.57 3.96 2.48
CA LEU A 166 -2.48 3.30 3.21
C LEU A 166 -2.91 2.06 4.01
N CYS A 167 -3.98 2.13 4.79
CA CYS A 167 -4.50 1.02 5.59
C CYS A 167 -4.88 -0.16 4.70
N VAL A 168 -5.61 0.13 3.60
CA VAL A 168 -5.98 -0.88 2.60
C VAL A 168 -4.73 -1.47 1.94
N THR A 169 -3.76 -0.62 1.58
CA THR A 169 -2.50 -1.06 0.98
C THR A 169 -1.74 -2.00 1.92
N ARG A 170 -1.66 -1.69 3.22
CA ARG A 170 -1.05 -2.57 4.24
C ARG A 170 -1.75 -3.92 4.31
N THR A 171 -3.08 -3.92 4.38
CA THR A 171 -3.88 -5.16 4.43
C THR A 171 -3.66 -6.02 3.18
N LEU A 172 -3.68 -5.40 2.00
CA LEU A 172 -3.44 -6.09 0.73
C LEU A 172 -2.02 -6.64 0.63
N VAL A 173 -0.98 -5.89 1.03
CA VAL A 173 0.40 -6.38 0.99
C VAL A 173 0.63 -7.50 2.00
N ASN A 174 0.04 -7.41 3.19
CA ASN A 174 0.18 -8.43 4.22
C ASN A 174 -0.52 -9.74 3.85
N LYS A 175 -1.73 -9.67 3.28
CA LYS A 175 -2.50 -10.87 2.90
C LYS A 175 -2.16 -11.39 1.50
N LEU A 176 -1.80 -10.51 0.57
CA LEU A 176 -1.57 -10.79 -0.86
C LEU A 176 -0.25 -10.16 -1.37
N PRO A 177 0.92 -10.57 -0.84
CA PRO A 177 2.21 -9.91 -1.12
C PRO A 177 2.62 -9.95 -2.60
N TRP A 178 2.14 -10.94 -3.35
CA TRP A 178 2.40 -11.06 -4.79
C TRP A 178 1.96 -9.83 -5.58
N LEU A 179 0.91 -9.12 -5.14
CA LEU A 179 0.38 -7.92 -5.80
C LEU A 179 1.42 -6.80 -5.95
N LEU A 180 2.45 -6.75 -5.08
CA LEU A 180 3.57 -5.80 -5.19
C LEU A 180 4.32 -5.89 -6.52
N THR A 181 4.26 -7.06 -7.15
CA THR A 181 5.11 -7.41 -8.30
C THR A 181 4.35 -7.40 -9.62
N VAL A 182 3.03 -7.25 -9.56
CA VAL A 182 2.13 -7.37 -10.70
C VAL A 182 2.06 -6.04 -11.42
N GLU A 183 2.44 -6.00 -12.69
CA GLU A 183 2.33 -4.79 -13.50
C GLU A 183 0.98 -4.70 -14.22
N THR A 184 0.54 -3.49 -14.55
CA THR A 184 -0.60 -3.23 -15.45
C THR A 184 -0.38 -3.82 -16.85
N LYS A 185 -1.45 -4.21 -17.52
CA LYS A 185 -1.46 -4.61 -18.93
C LYS A 185 -1.32 -3.37 -19.80
N ALA A 186 -0.10 -2.94 -20.10
CA ALA A 186 0.09 -1.78 -20.95
C ALA A 186 0.02 -2.11 -22.46
N PRO A 187 -0.63 -1.26 -23.29
CA PRO A 187 -0.61 -1.41 -24.74
C PRO A 187 0.82 -1.21 -25.29
N LYS A 188 1.14 -1.75 -26.48
CA LYS A 188 2.49 -1.78 -27.08
C LYS A 188 3.31 -0.46 -27.07
N LYS A 189 2.68 0.70 -26.83
CA LYS A 189 3.30 2.03 -26.79
C LYS A 189 3.35 2.68 -25.40
N LYS A 190 2.69 2.10 -24.39
CA LYS A 190 2.77 2.55 -23.00
C LYS A 190 3.47 1.46 -22.20
N ARG A 191 4.21 1.86 -21.17
CA ARG A 191 4.91 0.92 -20.31
C ARG A 191 3.98 0.43 -19.19
N ALA A 192 4.17 -0.82 -18.79
CA ALA A 192 3.46 -1.46 -17.68
C ALA A 192 3.91 -0.83 -16.35
N LEU A 193 2.95 -0.56 -15.47
CA LEU A 193 3.13 0.15 -14.20
C LEU A 193 2.93 -0.83 -13.05
N LEU A 194 3.83 -0.80 -12.06
CA LEU A 194 3.62 -1.42 -10.76
C LEU A 194 2.70 -0.55 -9.89
N PRO A 195 2.15 -1.09 -8.79
CA PRO A 195 1.40 -0.29 -7.82
C PRO A 195 2.22 0.88 -7.26
N VAL A 196 3.52 0.67 -7.01
CA VAL A 196 4.43 1.74 -6.54
C VAL A 196 4.60 2.84 -7.58
N ASP A 197 4.62 2.51 -8.88
CA ASP A 197 4.72 3.53 -9.94
C ASP A 197 3.48 4.42 -9.93
N ILE A 198 2.29 3.83 -9.73
CA ILE A 198 1.04 4.59 -9.62
C ILE A 198 1.07 5.50 -8.38
N ALA A 199 1.50 5.00 -7.22
CA ALA A 199 1.62 5.81 -6.00
C ALA A 199 2.60 6.99 -6.18
N LEU A 200 3.71 6.78 -6.88
CA LEU A 200 4.69 7.81 -7.20
C LEU A 200 4.13 8.86 -8.17
N ILE A 201 3.39 8.44 -9.20
CA ILE A 201 2.76 9.34 -10.19
C ILE A 201 1.64 10.18 -9.56
N THR A 202 0.91 9.60 -8.60
CA THR A 202 -0.20 10.26 -7.88
C THR A 202 0.26 11.04 -6.65
N GLU A 203 1.57 11.07 -6.38
CA GLU A 203 2.18 11.77 -5.24
C GLU A 203 1.62 11.33 -3.86
N ASN A 204 1.20 10.07 -3.75
CA ASN A 204 0.70 9.49 -2.51
C ASN A 204 1.86 9.06 -1.60
N ASP A 205 2.47 10.03 -0.92
CA ASP A 205 3.73 9.87 -0.17
C ASP A 205 3.74 8.71 0.83
N GLU A 206 2.69 8.59 1.65
CA GLU A 206 2.66 7.52 2.67
C GLU A 206 2.59 6.13 2.04
N VAL A 207 1.81 5.99 0.96
CA VAL A 207 1.63 4.73 0.26
C VAL A 207 2.88 4.36 -0.54
N ALA A 208 3.44 5.31 -1.28
CA ALA A 208 4.69 5.11 -2.01
C ALA A 208 5.83 4.72 -1.06
N ALA A 209 5.99 5.45 0.06
CA ALA A 209 6.98 5.14 1.08
C ALA A 209 6.80 3.74 1.68
N TYR A 210 5.56 3.34 1.95
CA TYR A 210 5.27 1.99 2.46
C TYR A 210 5.60 0.92 1.41
N LEU A 211 5.13 1.07 0.17
CA LEU A 211 5.37 0.11 -0.91
C LEU A 211 6.87 -0.07 -1.19
N ILE A 212 7.64 1.03 -1.23
CA ILE A 212 9.10 0.99 -1.40
C ILE A 212 9.77 0.18 -0.27
N ARG A 213 9.30 0.35 0.98
CA ARG A 213 9.84 -0.41 2.13
C ARG A 213 9.52 -1.90 2.09
N MET A 214 8.40 -2.27 1.49
CA MET A 214 7.97 -3.66 1.36
C MET A 214 8.62 -4.38 0.17
N MET A 215 9.22 -3.64 -0.76
CA MET A 215 9.96 -4.20 -1.90
C MET A 215 11.37 -4.60 -1.49
N TRP A 216 11.94 -5.57 -2.21
CA TRP A 216 13.36 -5.89 -2.08
C TRP A 216 14.22 -4.67 -2.46
N PRO A 217 15.31 -4.36 -1.72
CA PRO A 217 16.15 -3.19 -1.98
C PRO A 217 16.58 -3.05 -3.44
N ASP A 218 17.06 -4.14 -4.05
CA ASP A 218 17.46 -4.14 -5.46
C ASP A 218 16.31 -3.73 -6.40
N ARG A 219 15.07 -4.12 -6.08
CA ARG A 219 13.90 -3.78 -6.90
C ARG A 219 13.47 -2.34 -6.68
N ALA A 220 13.47 -1.88 -5.43
CA ALA A 220 13.15 -0.51 -5.06
C ALA A 220 14.13 0.48 -5.73
N LEU A 221 15.44 0.23 -5.63
CA LEU A 221 16.45 1.10 -6.23
C LEU A 221 16.42 1.07 -7.76
N ARG A 222 16.08 -0.07 -8.37
CA ARG A 222 15.89 -0.19 -9.83
C ARG A 222 14.78 0.71 -10.39
N LEU A 223 13.82 1.17 -9.58
CA LEU A 223 12.81 2.14 -10.01
C LEU A 223 13.45 3.48 -10.43
N PHE A 224 14.61 3.81 -9.85
CA PHE A 224 15.30 5.08 -10.09
C PHE A 224 16.56 4.94 -10.93
N SER A 225 16.94 3.72 -11.26
CA SER A 225 18.12 3.43 -12.06
C SER A 225 17.81 3.41 -13.55
N TRP A 226 18.82 3.74 -14.34
CA TRP A 226 18.81 3.60 -15.78
C TRP A 226 18.65 2.13 -16.24
N ASN A 227 17.81 1.88 -17.24
CA ASN A 227 17.72 0.58 -17.93
C ASN A 227 18.32 0.66 -19.35
N PRO A 228 19.48 0.01 -19.60
CA PRO A 228 20.16 0.04 -20.91
C PRO A 228 19.44 -0.75 -22.01
N GLY A 229 18.39 -1.51 -21.68
CA GLY A 229 17.63 -2.31 -22.65
C GLY A 229 16.95 -1.49 -23.76
N ASN A 230 16.80 -0.18 -23.58
CA ASN A 230 16.20 0.73 -24.56
C ASN A 230 17.28 1.61 -25.19
N LYS A 231 17.99 1.06 -26.18
CA LYS A 231 19.27 1.60 -26.72
C LYS A 231 19.21 2.98 -27.38
N THR A 232 18.05 3.59 -27.56
CA THR A 232 17.90 4.83 -28.36
C THR A 232 17.50 6.08 -27.58
N ASN A 233 16.88 5.97 -26.40
CA ASN A 233 16.67 7.12 -25.51
C ASN A 233 16.13 6.63 -24.14
N PRO A 234 16.99 6.35 -23.17
CA PRO A 234 16.53 5.76 -21.92
C PRO A 234 16.06 6.85 -20.95
N GLN A 235 14.75 7.01 -20.85
CA GLN A 235 14.12 7.86 -19.85
C GLN A 235 14.09 7.16 -18.47
N PRO A 236 14.10 7.91 -17.35
CA PRO A 236 13.83 7.34 -16.03
C PRO A 236 12.49 6.59 -16.03
N PHE A 237 12.30 5.64 -15.10
CA PHE A 237 11.22 4.66 -15.22
C PHE A 237 9.83 5.32 -15.37
N PHE A 238 9.54 6.41 -14.64
CA PHE A 238 8.44 7.37 -14.88
C PHE A 238 8.67 8.67 -14.08
N VAL A 239 9.25 8.54 -12.88
CA VAL A 239 9.59 9.62 -11.96
C VAL A 239 11.08 9.49 -11.63
N SER A 240 11.84 10.59 -11.70
CA SER A 240 13.25 10.56 -11.30
C SER A 240 13.39 10.71 -9.80
N LEU A 241 14.44 10.11 -9.20
CA LEU A 241 14.71 10.30 -7.77
C LEU A 241 14.85 11.79 -7.43
N LYS A 242 15.48 12.56 -8.33
CA LYS A 242 15.58 14.01 -8.20
C LYS A 242 14.21 14.68 -8.07
N SER A 243 13.26 14.36 -8.94
CA SER A 243 11.91 14.95 -8.86
C SER A 243 11.18 14.62 -7.56
N ILE A 244 11.44 13.46 -6.96
CA ILE A 244 10.88 13.07 -5.66
C ILE A 244 11.53 13.87 -4.53
N ILE A 245 12.86 14.04 -4.57
CA ILE A 245 13.59 14.84 -3.57
C ILE A 245 13.14 16.31 -3.57
N GLU A 246 12.92 16.86 -4.76
CA GLU A 246 12.50 18.25 -4.93
C GLU A 246 11.01 18.46 -4.59
N ASN A 247 10.18 17.40 -4.63
CA ASN A 247 8.76 17.48 -4.28
C ASN A 247 8.58 17.56 -2.75
N PRO A 248 8.05 18.67 -2.19
CA PRO A 248 7.86 18.83 -0.75
C PRO A 248 6.81 17.88 -0.15
N ASN A 249 5.94 17.29 -0.98
CA ASN A 249 4.91 16.35 -0.53
C ASN A 249 5.46 14.92 -0.39
N MET A 250 6.62 14.59 -0.95
CA MET A 250 7.14 13.21 -1.06
C MET A 250 8.22 12.86 -0.03
N LYS A 251 8.22 13.52 1.14
CA LYS A 251 9.30 13.41 2.13
C LYS A 251 9.47 12.00 2.67
N LYS A 252 8.38 11.29 2.98
CA LYS A 252 8.44 9.92 3.52
C LYS A 252 8.98 8.95 2.49
N THR A 253 8.66 9.18 1.21
CA THR A 253 9.15 8.41 0.07
C THR A 253 10.64 8.60 -0.12
N VAL A 254 11.16 9.83 -0.03
CA VAL A 254 12.60 10.09 -0.05
C VAL A 254 13.31 9.29 1.04
N VAL A 255 12.81 9.37 2.28
CA VAL A 255 13.38 8.61 3.40
C VAL A 255 13.31 7.11 3.14
N ALA A 256 12.18 6.59 2.65
CA ALA A 256 12.04 5.18 2.31
C ALA A 256 13.04 4.71 1.25
N VAL A 257 13.33 5.53 0.24
CA VAL A 257 14.33 5.23 -0.78
C VAL A 257 15.74 5.19 -0.19
N LEU A 258 16.08 6.14 0.68
CA LEU A 258 17.37 6.18 1.37
C LEU A 258 17.53 4.98 2.31
N ASP A 259 16.48 4.59 3.04
CA ASP A 259 16.46 3.40 3.88
C ASP A 259 16.81 2.14 3.07
N GLN A 260 16.31 2.04 1.83
CA GLN A 260 16.59 0.92 0.92
C GLN A 260 18.03 0.92 0.36
N MET A 261 18.82 1.99 0.55
CA MET A 261 20.23 2.03 0.14
C MET A 261 21.18 1.42 1.18
N VAL A 262 20.71 1.20 2.40
CA VAL A 262 21.50 0.67 3.51
C VAL A 262 21.00 -0.75 3.83
N ILE A 263 21.64 -1.75 3.26
CA ILE A 263 21.22 -3.14 3.39
C ILE A 263 22.01 -3.79 4.54
N PRO A 264 21.37 -4.11 5.67
CA PRO A 264 22.04 -4.80 6.77
C PRO A 264 22.39 -6.23 6.36
N HIS A 265 23.66 -6.61 6.51
CA HIS A 265 24.11 -7.97 6.27
C HIS A 265 24.24 -8.72 7.60
N TRP A 266 23.35 -9.69 7.80
CA TRP A 266 23.43 -10.61 8.93
C TRP A 266 24.23 -11.85 8.52
N PRO A 267 25.18 -12.32 9.35
CA PRO A 267 25.83 -13.59 9.11
C PRO A 267 24.78 -14.72 9.05
N HIS A 268 25.07 -15.77 8.27
CA HIS A 268 24.19 -16.93 8.23
C HIS A 268 24.17 -17.62 9.60
N LEU A 269 22.99 -17.71 10.19
CA LEU A 269 22.80 -18.29 11.51
C LEU A 269 22.08 -19.63 11.42
N PRO A 270 22.40 -20.57 12.31
CA PRO A 270 21.67 -21.84 12.39
C PRO A 270 20.19 -21.56 12.74
N LYS A 271 19.27 -22.35 12.15
CA LYS A 271 17.84 -22.20 12.45
C LYS A 271 17.57 -22.63 13.89
N ARG A 272 16.90 -21.77 14.66
CA ARG A 272 16.33 -22.16 15.96
C ARG A 272 15.28 -23.24 15.75
N LYS A 273 15.27 -24.23 16.64
CA LYS A 273 14.28 -25.32 16.66
C LYS A 273 13.41 -25.17 17.90
N GLU A 274 12.12 -25.51 17.80
CA GLU A 274 11.25 -25.60 18.99
C GLU A 274 11.67 -26.73 19.94
N ARG A 275 12.30 -27.78 19.39
CA ARG A 275 12.90 -28.88 20.15
C ARG A 275 14.27 -29.21 19.59
N TYR A 276 15.26 -29.24 20.46
CA TYR A 276 16.63 -29.65 20.17
C TYR A 276 16.82 -31.14 20.47
N GLU A 277 17.68 -31.80 19.71
CA GLU A 277 17.97 -33.23 19.84
C GLU A 277 18.93 -33.50 21.01
N SER A 278 19.77 -32.53 21.38
CA SER A 278 20.65 -32.57 22.54
C SER A 278 20.85 -31.18 23.17
N GLU A 279 21.33 -31.13 24.40
CA GLU A 279 21.73 -29.86 25.03
C GLU A 279 22.96 -29.24 24.36
N GLU A 280 23.87 -30.05 23.81
CA GLU A 280 25.01 -29.57 23.03
C GLU A 280 24.56 -28.86 21.75
N GLU A 281 23.53 -29.39 21.07
CA GLU A 281 22.93 -28.73 19.90
C GLU A 281 22.28 -27.40 20.30
N LYS A 282 21.55 -27.37 21.41
CA LYS A 282 20.92 -26.16 21.93
C LYS A 282 21.95 -25.11 22.31
N GLU A 283 23.02 -25.47 23.02
CA GLU A 283 24.11 -24.56 23.38
C GLU A 283 24.84 -24.04 22.15
N ALA A 284 25.10 -24.87 21.13
CA ALA A 284 25.74 -24.44 19.90
C ALA A 284 24.87 -23.44 19.12
N ILE A 285 23.56 -23.73 18.98
CA ILE A 285 22.63 -22.88 18.23
C ILE A 285 22.34 -21.60 19.01
N GLU A 286 21.86 -21.69 20.25
CA GLU A 286 21.55 -20.50 21.05
C GLU A 286 22.80 -19.70 21.41
N GLY A 287 23.95 -20.37 21.60
CA GLY A 287 25.25 -19.73 21.74
C GLY A 287 25.60 -18.87 20.52
N ALA A 288 25.46 -19.42 19.30
CA ALA A 288 25.63 -18.63 18.08
C ALA A 288 24.66 -17.44 18.02
N TRP A 289 23.39 -17.63 18.40
CA TRP A 289 22.42 -16.54 18.46
C TRP A 289 22.74 -15.47 19.52
N SER A 290 23.32 -15.87 20.65
CA SER A 290 23.72 -14.94 21.72
C SER A 290 24.91 -14.05 21.34
N THR A 291 25.71 -14.47 20.35
CA THR A 291 26.84 -13.67 19.85
C THR A 291 26.44 -12.58 18.86
N ILE A 292 25.19 -12.59 18.40
CA ILE A 292 24.68 -11.58 17.48
C ILE A 292 24.39 -10.30 18.26
N THR A 293 25.05 -9.22 17.86
CA THR A 293 24.73 -7.88 18.35
C THR A 293 23.38 -7.42 17.80
N GLU A 294 22.66 -6.56 18.55
CA GLU A 294 21.38 -6.01 18.08
C GLU A 294 21.48 -5.26 16.75
N ASN A 295 22.68 -4.75 16.44
CA ASN A 295 23.07 -4.15 15.17
C ASN A 295 23.88 -5.12 14.30
N PRO A 296 23.64 -5.18 12.98
CA PRO A 296 24.42 -5.99 12.07
C PRO A 296 25.87 -5.48 11.98
N LEU A 297 26.81 -6.41 11.90
CA LEU A 297 28.25 -6.10 11.87
C LEU A 297 28.72 -5.55 10.51
N ASN A 298 27.95 -5.78 9.45
CA ASN A 298 28.27 -5.34 8.10
C ASN A 298 27.03 -4.76 7.41
N TYR A 299 27.24 -3.72 6.60
CA TYR A 299 26.22 -3.07 5.81
C TYR A 299 26.69 -3.00 4.36
N GLN A 300 25.82 -3.39 3.43
CA GLN A 300 26.01 -3.12 2.02
C GLN A 300 25.35 -1.78 1.69
N PHE A 301 26.14 -0.87 1.13
CA PHE A 301 25.68 0.45 0.75
C PHE A 301 25.54 0.58 -0.76
N CYS A 302 24.34 0.95 -1.22
CA CYS A 302 23.99 1.05 -2.63
C CYS A 302 23.76 2.51 -3.06
N TYR A 303 24.82 3.32 -3.09
CA TYR A 303 24.74 4.76 -3.40
C TYR A 303 24.73 5.11 -4.89
N HIS A 304 24.77 4.12 -5.79
CA HIS A 304 24.91 4.35 -7.23
C HIS A 304 23.79 5.22 -7.82
N VAL A 305 22.59 5.19 -7.24
CA VAL A 305 21.46 6.04 -7.64
C VAL A 305 21.68 7.51 -7.24
N LEU A 306 22.42 7.78 -6.16
CA LEU A 306 22.67 9.15 -5.69
C LEU A 306 23.67 9.91 -6.57
N ASP A 307 24.61 9.19 -7.17
CA ASP A 307 25.61 9.71 -8.11
C ASP A 307 25.10 9.77 -9.55
N ALA A 308 23.90 9.25 -9.80
CA ALA A 308 23.28 9.30 -11.11
C ALA A 308 22.81 10.72 -11.48
N ASP A 309 22.71 10.96 -12.78
CA ASP A 309 22.10 12.20 -13.29
C ASP A 309 20.57 12.19 -13.16
N GLU A 310 19.89 13.21 -13.69
CA GLU A 310 18.43 13.31 -13.58
C GLU A 310 17.67 12.13 -14.19
N GLY A 311 18.29 11.42 -15.14
CA GLY A 311 17.72 10.24 -15.79
C GLY A 311 18.01 8.93 -15.06
N GLY A 312 18.67 8.97 -13.90
CA GLY A 312 19.12 7.76 -13.20
C GLY A 312 20.31 7.08 -13.87
N ARG A 313 21.01 7.77 -14.80
CA ARG A 313 22.15 7.22 -15.53
C ARG A 313 23.40 7.32 -14.65
N PRO A 314 24.16 6.23 -14.46
CA PRO A 314 25.41 6.28 -13.70
C PRO A 314 26.54 6.86 -14.56
N PRO A 315 27.57 7.49 -13.97
CA PRO A 315 28.73 8.03 -14.70
C PRO A 315 29.59 6.93 -15.33
N LYS A 316 29.62 5.74 -14.72
CA LYS A 316 30.34 4.56 -15.22
C LYS A 316 29.39 3.38 -15.33
N ILE A 317 29.58 2.58 -16.37
CA ILE A 317 28.80 1.37 -16.63
C ILE A 317 29.75 0.17 -16.59
N ASN A 318 29.33 -0.87 -15.85
CA ASN A 318 30.04 -2.13 -15.90
C ASN A 318 29.68 -2.79 -17.23
N MET A 319 30.64 -2.88 -18.14
CA MET A 319 30.55 -3.83 -19.24
C MET A 319 30.74 -5.24 -18.68
N SER A 320 30.45 -6.27 -19.47
CA SER A 320 30.42 -7.70 -19.11
C SER A 320 31.41 -8.14 -18.01
N ALA A 321 31.03 -9.16 -17.23
CA ALA A 321 31.84 -9.68 -16.11
C ALA A 321 33.32 -9.88 -16.49
N GLY A 322 34.19 -8.99 -15.98
CA GLY A 322 35.64 -9.01 -16.21
C GLY A 322 36.22 -7.78 -16.93
N GLU A 323 35.38 -6.90 -17.49
CA GLU A 323 35.83 -5.69 -18.18
C GLU A 323 35.93 -4.47 -17.23
N GLN A 324 36.89 -3.58 -17.50
CA GLN A 324 37.03 -2.32 -16.77
C GLN A 324 35.78 -1.45 -16.95
N PRO A 325 35.32 -0.74 -15.92
CA PRO A 325 34.16 0.15 -16.02
C PRO A 325 34.36 1.18 -17.13
N ALA A 326 33.45 1.22 -18.10
CA ALA A 326 33.49 2.20 -19.17
C ALA A 326 32.72 3.46 -18.77
N TYR A 327 33.10 4.61 -19.34
CA TYR A 327 32.34 5.84 -19.16
C TYR A 327 31.00 5.74 -19.86
N ASN A 328 29.94 6.22 -19.21
CA ASN A 328 28.62 6.27 -19.80
C ASN A 328 28.50 7.53 -20.68
N GLU A 329 28.47 7.36 -22.00
CA GLU A 329 28.32 8.46 -22.96
C GLU A 329 27.00 9.22 -22.80
N TYR A 330 25.97 8.57 -22.25
CA TYR A 330 24.66 9.18 -22.03
C TYR A 330 24.55 9.93 -20.70
N PHE A 331 25.57 9.87 -19.85
CA PHE A 331 25.57 10.57 -18.57
C PHE A 331 25.76 12.06 -18.76
N ASN A 332 24.85 12.85 -18.18
CA ASN A 332 24.93 14.30 -18.23
C ASN A 332 25.69 14.85 -17.02
N TRP A 333 26.99 15.11 -17.21
CA TRP A 333 27.86 15.68 -16.18
C TRP A 333 27.50 17.11 -15.73
N ARG A 334 26.64 17.81 -16.47
CA ARG A 334 26.16 19.15 -16.08
C ARG A 334 25.01 19.09 -15.07
N ASP A 335 24.37 17.93 -14.94
CA ASP A 335 23.26 17.77 -14.01
C ASP A 335 23.76 17.71 -12.57
N LYS A 336 22.97 18.29 -11.67
CA LYS A 336 23.20 18.15 -10.23
C LYS A 336 22.80 16.73 -9.82
N SER A 337 23.72 16.02 -9.20
CA SER A 337 23.45 14.69 -8.64
C SER A 337 22.35 14.74 -7.57
N CYS A 338 21.68 13.62 -7.34
CA CYS A 338 20.68 13.53 -6.26
C CYS A 338 21.28 13.87 -4.90
N LEU A 339 22.54 13.48 -4.66
CA LEU A 339 23.28 13.85 -3.45
C LEU A 339 23.41 15.36 -3.27
N HIS A 340 23.70 16.10 -4.35
CA HIS A 340 23.77 17.57 -4.31
C HIS A 340 22.42 18.19 -3.96
N VAL A 341 21.34 17.64 -4.52
CA VAL A 341 19.98 18.14 -4.29
C VAL A 341 19.56 17.87 -2.85
N ILE A 342 19.79 16.68 -2.31
CA ILE A 342 19.52 16.34 -0.90
C ILE A 342 20.27 17.30 0.04
N ALA A 343 21.57 17.48 -0.18
CA ALA A 343 22.43 18.32 0.67
C ALA A 343 22.00 19.80 0.70
N LYS A 344 21.28 20.26 -0.33
CA LYS A 344 20.74 21.63 -0.42
C LYS A 344 19.23 21.70 -0.20
N SER A 345 18.57 20.57 0.03
CA SER A 345 17.13 20.54 0.23
C SER A 345 16.78 21.08 1.61
N TYR A 346 15.73 21.90 1.67
CA TYR A 346 15.11 22.32 2.93
C TYR A 346 14.11 21.28 3.44
N ASN A 347 13.96 20.15 2.74
CA ASN A 347 13.12 19.01 3.10
C ASN A 347 13.77 18.17 4.21
N MET A 348 14.20 18.82 5.29
CA MET A 348 14.64 18.11 6.49
C MET A 348 13.41 17.52 7.17
N ALA A 349 13.29 16.19 7.18
CA ALA A 349 12.41 15.54 8.13
C ALA A 349 12.91 15.90 9.54
N GLN A 350 12.03 16.36 10.42
CA GLN A 350 12.36 16.40 11.85
C GLN A 350 12.58 14.95 12.27
N CYS A 351 13.84 14.59 12.57
CA CYS A 351 14.23 13.27 13.03
C CYS A 351 13.59 12.95 14.38
#